data_AF-A0A8T9SWZ2-F1
#
_entry.id   AF-A0A8T9SWZ2-F1
#
_cell.length_a   1.000
_cell.length_b   1.000
_cell.length_c   1.000
_cell.angle_alpha   90.00
_cell.angle_beta   90.00
_cell.angle_gamma   90.00
#
_symmetry.space_group_name_H-M   'P 1'
#
loop_
_entity.id
_entity.type
_entity.pdbx_description
1 polymer ?
#
loop_
_entity_poly.entity_id
_entity_poly.type
_entity_poly.pdbx_seq_one_letter_code
_entity_poly.pdbx_strand_id
1 'polypeptide(L)'
;MLAIDKCLYTSADAERCDCVLIIADQLHFIEFKTSETTRHANPGTCLDQLAASIRDFFDREIIQANETVYAYASVGFSKQIPQNGAHWRDQSVSLQQKIQQGASRPIRLRYCSESELQVK
;
A
#
# COMPACT_ATOMS: atom_id res chain seq x y z
N MET A 1 -5.18 16.38 -16.74
CA MET A 1 -5.89 15.19 -17.26
C MET A 1 -5.64 14.06 -16.29
N LEU A 2 -6.62 13.69 -15.46
CA LEU A 2 -6.49 12.58 -14.51
C LEU A 2 -6.95 11.32 -15.25
N ALA A 3 -6.01 10.55 -15.80
CA ALA A 3 -6.33 9.26 -16.39
C ALA A 3 -6.50 8.26 -15.24
N ILE A 4 -7.75 7.97 -14.87
CA ILE A 4 -8.07 6.83 -13.99
C ILE A 4 -8.05 5.61 -14.90
N ASP A 5 -6.86 5.07 -15.15
CA ASP A 5 -6.69 3.93 -16.03
C ASP A 5 -6.74 2.63 -15.20
N LYS A 6 -7.87 1.93 -15.34
CA LYS A 6 -8.14 0.52 -15.03
C LYS A 6 -7.75 0.01 -13.62
N CYS A 7 -8.76 -0.26 -12.78
CA CYS A 7 -8.60 -1.20 -11.68
C CYS A 7 -8.23 -2.57 -12.24
N LEU A 8 -7.01 -3.06 -11.96
CA LEU A 8 -6.56 -4.39 -12.36
C LEU A 8 -7.26 -5.50 -11.59
N TYR A 9 -7.80 -5.16 -10.42
CA TYR A 9 -8.48 -6.08 -9.52
C TYR A 9 -9.93 -5.65 -9.34
N THR A 10 -10.80 -6.64 -9.17
CA THR A 10 -12.21 -6.41 -8.89
C THR A 10 -12.45 -6.42 -7.39
N SER A 11 -13.64 -6.02 -6.94
CA SER A 11 -14.04 -6.15 -5.53
C SER A 11 -14.08 -7.60 -5.02
N ALA A 12 -13.93 -8.60 -5.92
CA ALA A 12 -13.80 -10.00 -5.53
C ALA A 12 -12.37 -10.36 -5.06
N ASP A 13 -11.37 -9.57 -5.42
CA ASP A 13 -9.96 -9.81 -5.10
C ASP A 13 -9.56 -9.16 -3.77
N ALA A 14 -10.16 -9.65 -2.67
CA ALA A 14 -10.00 -9.05 -1.34
C ALA A 14 -8.56 -9.02 -0.80
N GLU A 15 -7.65 -9.79 -1.40
CA GLU A 15 -6.23 -9.86 -1.04
C GLU A 15 -5.36 -8.83 -1.78
N ARG A 16 -5.94 -8.00 -2.65
CA ARG A 16 -5.24 -6.97 -3.42
C ARG A 16 -5.54 -5.58 -2.89
N CYS A 17 -4.71 -4.63 -3.28
CA CYS A 17 -4.91 -3.24 -2.90
C CYS A 17 -6.03 -2.62 -3.74
N ASP A 18 -6.70 -1.63 -3.18
CA ASP A 18 -7.85 -0.96 -3.80
C ASP A 18 -7.54 -0.35 -5.17
N CYS A 19 -6.34 0.22 -5.34
CA CYS A 19 -5.98 0.91 -6.57
C CYS A 19 -4.47 0.87 -6.88
N VAL A 20 -4.15 0.86 -8.18
CA VAL A 20 -2.80 1.15 -8.69
C VAL A 20 -2.92 2.25 -9.73
N LEU A 21 -2.15 3.33 -9.57
CA LEU A 21 -2.07 4.44 -10.53
C LEU A 21 -0.71 4.44 -11.21
N ILE A 22 -0.71 4.70 -12.52
CA ILE A 22 0.50 4.86 -13.33
C ILE A 22 0.60 6.33 -13.74
N ILE A 23 1.60 7.04 -13.22
CA ILE A 23 1.81 8.47 -13.50
C ILE A 23 3.24 8.67 -14.01
N ALA A 24 3.39 9.04 -15.29
CA ALA A 24 4.71 9.34 -15.89
C ALA A 24 5.79 8.30 -15.52
N ASP A 25 5.44 7.02 -15.69
CA ASP A 25 6.26 5.84 -15.38
C ASP A 25 6.49 5.54 -13.88
N GLN A 26 5.65 6.11 -13.01
CA GLN A 26 5.64 5.79 -11.58
C GLN A 26 4.42 4.95 -11.23
N LEU A 27 4.65 3.87 -10.48
CA LEU A 27 3.60 3.01 -9.95
C LEU A 27 3.26 3.40 -8.51
N HIS A 28 1.99 3.75 -8.30
CA HIS A 28 1.44 4.15 -7.00
C HIS A 28 0.38 3.13 -6.57
N PHE A 29 0.68 2.33 -5.55
CA PHE A 29 -0.22 1.36 -4.96
C PHE A 29 -0.91 1.99 -3.76
N ILE A 30 -2.25 1.95 -3.74
CA ILE A 30 -3.05 2.66 -2.74
C ILE A 30 -4.01 1.66 -2.12
N GLU A 31 -4.01 1.62 -0.79
CA GLU A 31 -4.96 0.85 0.02
C GLU A 31 -5.62 1.74 1.06
N PHE A 32 -6.94 1.67 1.10
CA PHE A 32 -7.79 2.37 2.05
C PHE A 32 -8.43 1.36 3.01
N LYS A 33 -8.24 1.59 4.31
CA LYS A 33 -9.00 0.89 5.35
C LYS A 33 -9.83 1.88 6.13
N THR A 34 -11.13 1.80 6.02
CA THR A 34 -12.06 2.55 6.87
C THR A 34 -12.28 1.81 8.19
N SER A 35 -12.42 2.54 9.30
CA SER A 35 -12.98 1.97 10.52
C SER A 35 -14.50 2.12 10.47
N GLU A 36 -15.21 1.03 10.17
CA GLU A 36 -16.68 1.02 10.17
C GLU A 36 -17.28 1.01 11.58
N THR A 37 -16.46 0.79 12.62
CA THR A 37 -16.87 0.65 14.03
C THR A 37 -15.92 1.38 14.98
N THR A 38 -16.20 1.36 16.28
CA THR A 38 -15.33 1.89 17.36
C THR A 38 -13.95 1.21 17.46
N ARG A 39 -13.63 0.26 16.57
CA ARG A 39 -12.35 -0.44 16.51
C ARG A 39 -11.48 0.13 15.38
N HIS A 40 -10.18 0.25 15.64
CA HIS A 40 -9.20 0.63 14.63
C HIS A 40 -9.20 -0.35 13.46
N ALA A 41 -9.11 0.18 12.25
CA ALA A 41 -8.75 -0.63 11.09
C ALA A 41 -7.38 -1.29 11.33
N ASN A 42 -7.22 -2.55 10.92
CA ASN A 42 -5.96 -3.28 11.11
C ASN A 42 -4.93 -2.87 10.05
N PRO A 43 -3.84 -2.16 10.43
CA PRO A 43 -2.81 -1.77 9.47
C PRO A 43 -2.09 -2.99 8.87
N GLY A 44 -2.03 -4.13 9.58
CA GLY A 44 -1.37 -5.34 9.08
C GLY A 44 -1.99 -5.85 7.78
N THR A 45 -3.33 -5.91 7.73
CA THR A 45 -4.07 -6.34 6.53
C THR A 45 -3.85 -5.39 5.35
N CYS A 46 -3.79 -4.08 5.61
CA CYS A 46 -3.45 -3.08 4.59
C CYS A 46 -2.07 -3.35 3.98
N LEU A 47 -1.06 -3.61 4.82
CA LEU A 47 0.29 -3.94 4.36
C LEU A 47 0.33 -5.27 3.59
N ASP A 48 -0.47 -6.25 3.99
CA ASP A 48 -0.58 -7.54 3.28
C ASP A 48 -1.10 -7.36 1.85
N GLN A 49 -2.15 -6.56 1.67
CA GLN A 49 -2.74 -6.30 0.35
C GLN A 49 -1.83 -5.45 -0.55
N LEU A 50 -1.16 -4.44 -0.01
CA LEU A 50 -0.13 -3.69 -0.72
C LEU A 50 1.00 -4.63 -1.16
N ALA A 51 1.52 -5.46 -0.25
CA ALA A 51 2.59 -6.39 -0.57
C ALA A 51 2.17 -7.44 -1.59
N ALA A 52 0.95 -7.98 -1.50
CA ALA A 52 0.42 -8.92 -2.48
C ALA A 52 0.38 -8.30 -3.87
N SER A 53 -0.14 -7.08 -4.00
CA SER A 53 -0.27 -6.40 -5.30
C SER A 53 1.08 -6.05 -5.90
N ILE A 54 2.01 -5.53 -5.11
CA ILE A 54 3.38 -5.23 -5.56
C ILE A 54 4.10 -6.50 -6.03
N ARG A 55 3.94 -7.61 -5.29
CA ARG A 55 4.51 -8.91 -5.71
C ARG A 55 3.92 -9.39 -7.03
N ASP A 56 2.60 -9.31 -7.21
CA ASP A 56 1.95 -9.71 -8.46
C ASP A 56 2.43 -8.88 -9.65
N PHE A 57 2.62 -7.56 -9.48
CA PHE A 57 3.15 -6.71 -10.55
C PHE A 57 4.61 -7.02 -10.88
N PHE A 58 5.44 -7.30 -9.87
CA PHE A 58 6.83 -7.70 -10.09
C PHE A 58 6.91 -9.07 -10.78
N ASP A 59 6.12 -10.04 -10.31
CA ASP A 59 6.11 -11.41 -10.83
C ASP A 59 5.53 -11.48 -12.26
N ARG A 60 4.75 -10.48 -12.67
CA ARG A 60 4.27 -10.27 -14.06
C ARG A 60 5.19 -9.39 -14.92
N GLU A 61 6.35 -9.00 -14.40
CA GLU A 61 7.33 -8.13 -15.08
C GLU A 61 6.78 -6.73 -15.43
N ILE A 62 5.75 -6.27 -14.73
CA ILE A 62 5.22 -4.90 -14.84
C ILE A 62 6.14 -3.94 -14.08
N ILE A 63 6.60 -4.34 -12.88
CA ILE A 63 7.68 -3.65 -12.16
C ILE A 63 9.01 -4.28 -12.54
N GLN A 64 9.97 -3.46 -12.95
CA GLN A 64 11.33 -3.88 -13.25
C GLN A 64 12.20 -3.91 -11.99
N ALA A 65 13.27 -4.70 -12.03
CA ALA A 65 14.25 -4.73 -10.95
C ALA A 65 14.86 -3.33 -10.69
N ASN A 66 14.90 -2.94 -9.42
CA ASN A 66 15.35 -1.66 -8.88
C ASN A 66 14.48 -0.45 -9.23
N GLU A 67 13.31 -0.67 -9.84
CA GLU A 67 12.33 0.37 -10.07
C GLU A 67 11.77 0.92 -8.75
N THR A 68 11.33 2.17 -8.76
CA THR A 68 10.78 2.83 -7.57
C THR A 68 9.27 2.65 -7.55
N VAL A 69 8.76 2.14 -6.42
CA VAL A 69 7.34 1.90 -6.20
C VAL A 69 6.87 2.72 -5.01
N TYR A 70 5.74 3.40 -5.18
CA TYR A 70 5.11 4.19 -4.14
C TYR A 70 3.95 3.39 -3.54
N ALA A 71 3.93 3.27 -2.22
CA ALA A 71 2.89 2.53 -1.51
C ALA A 71 2.22 3.46 -0.49
N TYR A 72 0.91 3.63 -0.61
CA TYR A 72 0.10 4.52 0.21
C TYR A 72 -0.85 3.68 1.07
N ALA A 73 -0.70 3.82 2.38
CA ALA A 73 -1.61 3.24 3.36
C ALA A 73 -2.43 4.36 4.02
N SER A 74 -3.70 4.44 3.67
CA SER A 74 -4.69 5.26 4.36
C SER A 74 -5.50 4.36 5.28
N VAL A 75 -5.21 4.41 6.58
CA VAL A 75 -5.83 3.56 7.59
C VAL A 75 -6.63 4.46 8.52
N GLY A 76 -7.93 4.56 8.26
CA GLY A 76 -8.86 5.42 8.97
C GLY A 76 -8.91 5.09 10.46
N PHE A 77 -8.50 6.06 11.28
CA PHE A 77 -8.58 5.98 12.72
C PHE A 77 -9.95 6.45 13.22
N SER A 78 -10.52 5.74 14.18
CA SER A 78 -11.69 6.23 14.91
C SER A 78 -11.35 7.55 15.60
N LYS A 79 -12.20 8.58 15.44
CA LYS A 79 -12.02 9.95 15.99
C LYS A 79 -11.65 10.04 17.47
N GLN A 80 -11.88 8.97 18.24
CA GLN A 80 -11.74 8.97 19.71
C GLN A 80 -10.36 8.50 20.21
N ILE A 81 -9.55 7.83 19.41
CA ILE A 81 -8.25 7.27 19.87
C ILE A 81 -7.23 7.37 18.72
N PRO A 82 -6.19 8.20 18.82
CA PRO A 82 -5.04 8.12 17.93
C PRO A 82 -4.31 6.79 18.19
N GLN A 83 -3.89 6.09 17.14
CA GLN A 83 -3.05 4.90 17.35
C GLN A 83 -1.70 5.33 17.95
N ASN A 84 -1.41 4.89 19.17
CA ASN A 84 -0.04 4.86 19.67
C ASN A 84 0.70 3.72 18.96
N GLY A 85 1.77 4.04 18.22
CA GLY A 85 2.69 3.04 17.68
C GLY A 85 2.55 2.67 16.20
N ALA A 86 1.74 3.37 15.41
CA ALA A 86 1.85 3.31 13.95
C ALA A 86 3.04 4.16 13.47
N HIS A 87 4.26 3.82 13.91
CA HIS A 87 5.44 4.44 13.35
C HIS A 87 5.56 3.98 11.89
N TRP A 88 5.36 4.91 10.96
CA TRP A 88 5.48 4.70 9.53
C TRP A 88 6.77 3.97 9.14
N ARG A 89 7.84 4.11 9.92
CA ARG A 89 9.11 3.38 9.76
C ARG A 89 8.95 1.88 9.93
N ASP A 90 8.28 1.45 10.99
CA ASP A 90 8.04 0.04 11.27
C ASP A 90 7.11 -0.57 10.22
N GLN A 91 6.11 0.19 9.79
CA GLN A 91 5.22 -0.21 8.70
C GLN A 91 5.95 -0.31 7.35
N SER A 92 6.85 0.64 7.05
CA SER A 92 7.70 0.61 5.86
C SER A 92 8.63 -0.61 5.84
N VAL A 93 9.28 -0.90 6.98
CA VAL A 93 10.12 -2.11 7.13
C VAL A 93 9.29 -3.37 7.01
N SER A 94 8.12 -3.44 7.65
CA SER A 94 7.22 -4.58 7.56
C SER A 94 6.73 -4.82 6.14
N LEU A 95 6.35 -3.77 5.43
CA LEU A 95 5.95 -3.84 4.01
C LEU A 95 7.09 -4.36 3.15
N GLN A 96 8.30 -3.84 3.32
CA GLN A 96 9.48 -4.31 2.60
C GLN A 96 9.69 -5.81 2.84
N GLN A 97 9.63 -6.29 4.09
CA GLN A 97 9.78 -7.71 4.42
C GLN A 97 8.71 -8.57 3.75
N LYS A 98 7.43 -8.13 3.76
CA LYS A 98 6.32 -8.85 3.12
C LYS A 98 6.50 -8.95 1.60
N ILE A 99 7.04 -7.92 0.95
CA ILE A 99 7.32 -7.94 -0.49
C ILE A 99 8.42 -8.96 -0.82
N GLN A 100 9.45 -9.07 0.03
CA GLN A 100 10.53 -10.05 -0.12
C GLN A 100 10.13 -11.49 0.27
N GLN A 101 8.90 -11.72 0.73
CA GLN A 101 8.49 -13.05 1.17
C GLN A 101 8.47 -14.04 0.00
N GLY A 102 9.18 -15.15 0.17
CA GLY A 102 9.25 -16.26 -0.79
C GLY A 102 10.21 -16.06 -1.97
N ALA A 103 10.54 -14.83 -2.34
CA ALA A 103 11.49 -14.53 -3.42
C ALA A 103 12.09 -13.13 -3.27
N SER A 104 13.34 -12.97 -3.73
CA SER A 104 13.99 -11.66 -3.80
C SER A 104 13.35 -10.82 -4.90
N ARG A 105 12.85 -9.64 -4.53
CA ARG A 105 12.23 -8.66 -5.43
C ARG A 105 12.90 -7.32 -5.21
N PRO A 106 14.05 -7.06 -5.85
CA PRO A 106 14.79 -5.83 -5.64
C PRO A 106 13.96 -4.65 -6.18
N ILE A 107 13.30 -3.93 -5.29
CA ILE A 107 12.54 -2.72 -5.61
C ILE A 107 12.96 -1.59 -4.66
N ARG A 108 12.79 -0.35 -5.09
CA ARG A 108 12.98 0.82 -4.23
C ARG A 108 11.62 1.27 -3.69
N LEU A 109 11.32 0.94 -2.44
CA LEU A 109 10.05 1.28 -1.82
C LEU A 109 10.03 2.74 -1.31
N ARG A 110 8.95 3.45 -1.63
CA ARG A 110 8.56 4.72 -1.03
C ARG A 110 7.22 4.52 -0.32
N TYR A 111 7.26 4.33 1.00
CA TYR A 111 6.06 4.14 1.80
C TYR A 111 5.56 5.48 2.32
N CYS A 112 4.26 5.73 2.15
CA CYS A 112 3.55 6.90 2.64
C CYS A 112 2.37 6.43 3.50
N SER A 113 2.35 6.84 4.77
CA SER A 113 1.20 6.58 5.65
C SER A 113 0.45 7.88 5.92
N GLU A 114 -0.85 7.80 6.21
CA GLU A 114 -1.64 8.97 6.61
C GLU A 114 -1.05 9.74 7.80
N SER A 115 -0.28 9.09 8.67
CA SER A 115 0.42 9.79 9.77
C SER A 115 1.47 10.81 9.29
N GLU A 116 1.91 10.72 8.02
CA GLU A 116 2.79 11.69 7.36
C GLU A 116 2.04 12.65 6.42
N LEU A 117 0.81 12.32 6.01
CA LEU A 117 -0.04 13.16 5.15
C LEU A 117 -0.73 14.24 5.97
N GLN A 118 0.02 15.07 6.68
CA GLN A 118 -0.50 16.36 7.13
C GLN A 118 -0.63 17.27 5.90
N VAL A 119 -1.83 17.31 5.33
CA VAL A 119 -2.22 18.34 4.37
C VAL A 119 -2.15 19.68 5.13
N LYS A 120 -1.15 20.50 4.79
CA LYS A 120 -1.04 21.90 5.21
C LYS A 120 -2.00 22.77 4.42
#